data_AF-A0AAE8LNS6-F1
#
_entry.id   AF-A0AAE8LNS6-F1
#
_cell.length_a   1.000
_cell.length_b   1.000
_cell.length_c   1.000
_cell.angle_alpha   90.00
_cell.angle_beta   90.00
_cell.angle_gamma   90.00
#
_symmetry.space_group_name_H-M   'P 1'
#
loop_
_entity.id
_entity.type
_entity.pdbx_description
1 polymer ?
#
loop_
_entity_poly.entity_id
_entity_poly.type
_entity_poly.pdbx_seq_one_letter_code
_entity_poly.pdbx_strand_id
1 'polypeptide(L)'
;MPRSWPRKPDRKTDPEFRRAEDRMNFIVHVMVYLAINSPIWFTAMIQTTVERPWVKPFSLVWLGILGLHLLYITAIADYSEASNG
;
A
#
# COMPACT_ATOMS: atom_id res chain seq x y z
N MET A 1 5.97 -19.23 11.38
CA MET A 1 4.59 -19.47 10.88
C MET A 1 3.65 -19.12 12.02
N PRO A 2 2.64 -18.23 11.85
CA PRO A 2 1.59 -18.13 12.85
C PRO A 2 0.99 -19.53 13.05
N ARG A 3 0.67 -19.90 14.29
CA ARG A 3 0.24 -21.26 14.67
C ARG A 3 -1.05 -21.75 13.96
N SER A 4 -1.73 -20.89 13.20
CA SER A 4 -3.10 -21.09 12.71
C SER A 4 -3.26 -21.58 11.26
N TRP A 5 -2.21 -21.85 10.49
CA TRP A 5 -2.37 -22.42 9.14
C TRP A 5 -2.07 -23.92 9.10
N PRO A 6 -3.07 -24.79 8.84
CA PRO A 6 -2.89 -26.25 8.85
C PRO A 6 -2.03 -26.76 7.69
N ARG A 7 -1.97 -26.02 6.59
CA ARG A 7 -1.18 -26.30 5.38
C ARG A 7 -0.56 -25.02 4.83
N LYS A 8 0.37 -25.16 3.88
CA LYS A 8 0.90 -24.02 3.13
C LYS A 8 -0.28 -23.25 2.49
N PRO A 9 -0.44 -21.96 2.77
CA PRO A 9 -1.49 -21.16 2.16
C PRO A 9 -1.23 -21.00 0.66
N ASP A 10 -2.30 -21.00 -0.13
CA ASP A 10 -2.28 -20.69 -1.55
C ASP A 10 -3.15 -19.46 -1.85
N ARG A 11 -2.61 -18.54 -2.64
CA ARG A 11 -3.25 -17.25 -2.97
C ARG A 11 -4.56 -17.44 -3.74
N LYS A 12 -4.69 -18.51 -4.52
CA LYS A 12 -5.89 -18.77 -5.33
C LYS A 12 -7.02 -19.36 -4.50
N THR A 13 -6.70 -20.27 -3.58
CA THR A 13 -7.72 -21.03 -2.84
C THR A 13 -8.09 -20.40 -1.51
N ASP A 14 -7.22 -19.55 -0.93
CA ASP A 14 -7.37 -19.09 0.45
C ASP A 14 -7.61 -17.56 0.49
N PRO A 15 -8.87 -17.08 0.59
CA PRO A 15 -9.20 -15.66 0.57
C PRO A 15 -8.58 -14.88 1.73
N GLU A 16 -8.47 -15.48 2.91
CA GLU A 16 -7.83 -14.86 4.08
C GLU A 16 -6.34 -14.61 3.84
N PHE A 17 -5.65 -15.55 3.19
CA PHE A 17 -4.25 -15.39 2.84
C PHE A 17 -4.07 -14.26 1.82
N ARG A 18 -4.91 -14.22 0.78
CA ARG A 18 -4.90 -13.13 -0.21
C ARG A 18 -5.15 -11.76 0.43
N ARG A 19 -6.11 -11.67 1.36
CA ARG A 19 -6.38 -10.42 2.11
C ARG A 19 -5.17 -9.96 2.92
N ALA A 20 -4.50 -10.88 3.61
CA ALA A 20 -3.30 -10.57 4.39
C ALA A 20 -2.14 -10.11 3.48
N GLU A 21 -1.95 -10.80 2.35
CA GLU A 21 -0.91 -10.46 1.37
C GLU A 21 -1.15 -9.10 0.72
N ASP A 22 -2.39 -8.78 0.32
CA ASP A 22 -2.74 -7.49 -0.28
C ASP A 22 -2.50 -6.34 0.72
N ARG A 23 -2.86 -6.52 2.00
CA ARG A 23 -2.57 -5.53 3.06
C ARG A 23 -1.08 -5.35 3.28
N MET A 24 -0.30 -6.43 3.30
CA MET A 24 1.14 -6.34 3.45
C MET A 24 1.78 -5.59 2.26
N ASN A 25 1.37 -5.91 1.04
CA ASN A 25 1.80 -5.19 -0.15
C ASN A 25 1.47 -3.70 -0.03
N PHE A 26 0.26 -3.35 0.39
CA PHE A 26 -0.11 -1.94 0.62
C PHE A 26 0.79 -1.25 1.65
N ILE A 27 1.06 -1.90 2.79
CA ILE A 27 1.97 -1.38 3.82
C ILE A 27 3.36 -1.11 3.24
N VAL A 28 3.90 -2.02 2.42
CA VAL A 28 5.20 -1.84 1.76
C VAL A 28 5.18 -0.60 0.85
N HIS A 29 4.11 -0.38 0.08
CA HIS A 29 3.99 0.81 -0.76
C HIS A 29 3.95 2.11 0.08
N VAL A 30 3.25 2.10 1.21
CA VAL A 30 3.22 3.24 2.15
C VAL A 30 4.62 3.50 2.73
N MET A 31 5.33 2.44 3.12
CA MET A 31 6.70 2.55 3.64
C MET A 31 7.65 3.17 2.59
N VAL A 32 7.57 2.72 1.34
CA VAL A 32 8.36 3.28 0.23
C VAL A 32 8.02 4.75 -0.01
N TYR A 33 6.73 5.08 -0.02
CA TYR A 33 6.28 6.47 -0.15
C TYR A 33 6.87 7.35 0.95
N LEU A 34 6.82 6.93 2.22
CA LEU A 34 7.39 7.68 3.34
C LEU A 34 8.92 7.77 3.26
N ALA A 35 9.59 6.68 2.91
CA ALA A 35 11.04 6.63 2.81
C ALA A 35 11.60 7.59 1.75
N ILE A 36 10.87 7.79 0.64
CA ILE A 36 11.30 8.68 -0.45
C ILE A 36 10.80 10.10 -0.24
N ASN A 37 9.56 10.30 0.19
CA ASN A 37 9.01 11.65 0.34
C ASN A 37 9.61 12.38 1.56
N SER A 38 9.93 11.68 2.66
CA SER A 38 10.49 12.33 3.84
C SER A 38 11.83 13.06 3.59
N PRO A 39 12.86 12.50 2.93
CA PRO A 39 14.09 13.24 2.63
C PRO A 39 13.85 14.37 1.60
N ILE A 40 12.95 14.18 0.62
CA ILE A 40 12.61 15.25 -0.34
C ILE A 40 12.05 16.47 0.40
N TRP A 41 11.08 16.24 1.29
CA TRP A 41 10.47 17.30 2.09
C TRP A 41 11.43 17.89 3.12
N PHE A 42 12.28 17.07 3.75
CA PHE A 42 13.32 17.54 4.67
C PHE A 42 14.31 18.49 3.97
N THR A 43 14.80 18.13 2.79
CA THR A 43 15.72 19.01 2.04
C THR A 43 15.04 20.28 1.53
N ALA A 44 13.75 20.22 1.19
CA ALA A 44 12.96 21.39 0.83
C ALA A 44 12.76 22.34 2.03
N MET A 45 12.70 21.81 3.26
CA MET A 45 12.62 22.61 4.49
C MET A 45 13.92 23.36 4.79
N ILE A 46 15.08 22.74 4.55
CA ILE A 46 16.39 23.36 4.77
C ILE A 46 16.68 24.45 3.72
N GLN A 47 16.32 24.21 2.47
CA GLN A 47 16.61 25.12 1.36
C GLN A 47 15.38 25.95 0.98
N THR A 48 14.99 26.88 1.86
CA THR A 48 13.81 27.74 1.68
C THR A 48 13.88 28.65 0.45
N THR A 49 15.06 28.93 -0.08
CA THR A 49 15.29 29.81 -1.23
C THR A 49 15.15 29.15 -2.60
N VAL A 50 15.05 27.82 -2.68
CA VAL A 50 14.89 27.10 -3.96
C VAL A 50 13.42 26.72 -4.12
N GLU A 51 12.71 27.42 -5.02
CA GLU A 51 11.36 27.01 -5.40
C GLU A 51 11.39 25.64 -6.09
N ARG A 52 10.68 24.67 -5.51
CA ARG A 52 10.53 23.33 -6.09
C ARG A 52 9.05 23.07 -6.40
N PRO A 53 8.54 23.59 -7.54
CA PRO A 53 7.12 23.49 -7.88
C PRO A 53 6.65 22.05 -8.08
N TRP A 54 7.56 21.11 -8.32
CA TRP A 54 7.25 19.71 -8.58
C TRP A 54 7.07 18.87 -7.30
N VAL A 55 7.59 19.28 -6.14
CA VAL A 55 7.58 18.44 -4.92
C VAL A 55 6.16 18.18 -4.44
N LYS A 56 5.34 19.23 -4.37
CA LYS A 56 3.93 19.13 -3.98
C LYS A 56 3.12 18.20 -4.91
N PRO A 57 3.06 18.44 -6.24
CA PRO A 57 2.28 17.57 -7.12
C PRO A 57 2.84 16.14 -7.17
N PHE A 58 4.16 15.94 -7.07
CA PHE A 58 4.74 14.60 -6.99
C PHE A 58 4.24 13.81 -5.79
N SER A 59 4.32 14.39 -4.59
CA SER A 59 3.83 13.73 -3.37
C SER A 59 2.31 13.50 -3.43
N LEU A 60 1.53 14.47 -3.94
CA LEU A 60 0.07 14.36 -4.02
C LEU A 60 -0.40 13.30 -5.01
N VAL A 61 0.21 13.21 -6.20
CA VAL A 61 -0.15 12.18 -7.20
C VAL A 61 0.16 10.79 -6.64
N TRP A 62 1.34 10.61 -6.03
CA TRP A 62 1.70 9.33 -5.43
C TRP A 62 0.76 8.97 -4.26
N LEU A 63 0.45 9.93 -3.39
CA LEU A 63 -0.54 9.73 -2.33
C LEU A 63 -1.92 9.36 -2.90
N GLY A 64 -2.32 9.96 -4.02
CA GLY A 64 -3.54 9.59 -4.75
C GLY A 64 -3.52 8.13 -5.22
N ILE A 65 -2.40 7.65 -5.77
CA ILE A 65 -2.22 6.24 -6.17
C ILE A 65 -2.34 5.31 -4.95
N LEU A 66 -1.74 5.67 -3.81
CA LEU A 66 -1.92 4.91 -2.57
C LEU A 66 -3.39 4.90 -2.12
N GLY A 67 -4.08 6.03 -2.23
CA GLY A 67 -5.52 6.11 -1.94
C GLY A 67 -6.34 5.18 -2.83
N LEU A 68 -6.06 5.13 -4.13
CA LEU A 68 -6.70 4.20 -5.07
C LEU A 68 -6.38 2.74 -4.72
N HIS A 69 -5.14 2.43 -4.35
CA HIS A 69 -4.76 1.09 -3.90
C HIS A 69 -5.52 0.69 -2.63
N LEU A 70 -5.62 1.59 -1.65
CA LEU A 70 -6.39 1.35 -0.42
C LEU A 70 -7.87 1.09 -0.74
N LEU A 71 -8.49 1.94 -1.56
CA LEU A 71 -9.87 1.79 -2.01
C LEU A 71 -10.09 0.44 -2.69
N TYR A 72 -9.16 0.02 -3.54
CA TYR A 72 -9.22 -1.28 -4.21
C TYR A 72 -9.26 -2.43 -3.19
N ILE A 73 -8.35 -2.45 -2.20
CA ILE A 73 -8.29 -3.51 -1.20
C ILE A 73 -9.52 -3.51 -0.27
N THR A 74 -10.07 -2.34 0.08
CA THR A 74 -11.16 -2.25 1.06
C THR A 74 -12.56 -2.36 0.48
N ALA A 75 -12.77 -1.87 -0.74
CA ALA A 75 -14.11 -1.73 -1.32
C ALA A 75 -14.34 -2.59 -2.57
N ILE A 76 -13.29 -2.92 -3.33
CA ILE A 76 -13.42 -3.60 -4.63
C ILE A 76 -12.99 -5.06 -4.55
N ALA A 77 -11.96 -5.35 -3.77
CA ALA A 77 -11.41 -6.70 -3.67
C ALA A 77 -12.43 -7.64 -3.03
N ASP A 78 -12.98 -8.53 -3.85
CA ASP A 78 -13.84 -9.60 -3.39
C ASP A 78 -12.97 -10.63 -2.66
N TYR A 79 -13.31 -10.93 -1.40
CA TYR A 79 -12.68 -11.96 -0.57
C TYR A 79 -13.70 -13.00 -0.10
N SER A 80 -14.84 -13.11 -0.78
CA SER A 80 -15.81 -14.17 -0.52
C SER A 80 -15.14 -15.53 -0.71
N GLU A 81 -15.46 -16.45 0.20
CA GLU A 81 -15.21 -17.86 -0.06
C GLU A 81 -16.15 -18.26 -1.19
N ALA A 82 -15.61 -18.92 -2.22
CA ALA A 82 -16.46 -19.60 -3.19
C ALA A 82 -17.25 -20.66 -2.41
N SER A 83 -18.47 -20.31 -1.99
CA SER A 83 -19.48 -21.22 -1.48
C SER A 83 -19.85 -22.17 -2.62
N ASN A 84 -19.00 -23.16 -2.87
CA ASN A 84 -19.40 -24.34 -3.60
C ASN A 84 -20.28 -25.13 -2.63
N GLY A 85 -21.58 -24.93 -2.74
CA GLY A 85 -22.59 -25.75 -2.07
C GLY A 85 -22.55 -27.20 -2.54
#